data_AF-A0A7S3S520-F1
#
_entry.id   AF-A0A7S3S520-F1
#
_cell.length_a   1.000
_cell.length_b   1.000
_cell.length_c   1.000
_cell.angle_alpha   90.00
_cell.angle_beta   90.00
_cell.angle_gamma   90.00
#
_symmetry.space_group_name_H-M   'P 1'
#
loop_
_entity.id
_entity.type
_entity.pdbx_description
1 polymer ?
#
loop_
_entity_poly.entity_id
_entity_poly.type
_entity_poly.pdbx_seq_one_letter_code
_entity_poly.pdbx_strand_id
1 'polypeptide(L)'
;TYQLVRPLLDMAAMALIATATAASVTAAAAAPPKVTLTPWCDNSFRVRVAPPLLPPAAQAASAALARSLASKNLTDLPGALIETCRPGASLVPAPGTAVTNGNLAVSVRDDGSLTFRRADTGALLFSAAPSLVFNGGTPGSDGGWRTVEGKAARSCSSSEFDGDLGSAETASECLTKVMSTGRRVNYGVWRGGATGNKGCYACDLTDRGPSEGWELKPAPGAVCFLGPPVPKVGAGYFEANLTVTAGDRDEFSYGLGQGEWTPEGGCPEAGAAGARIVPLERHGQALQLQQRKFHVTIPLLTSSAGYALLFNMPGYGSVAVGKRGEGGSHWTARAALYLDFWVSSVPAGANSPAWPSLYRQYADATGHAPPLREAAMGFWQSRNRYKSSGIALGVAAKYAERPAAVRPSVLVIDYKNQRHDGDFAPDPACYPSVRALSDGVRAAINATLMFSFWPEVLSQATEYAPLQQRGCLINADLGGRAVDPTVPECRRYLWEALLKPRYFDQGVSAFWLDETDGEGTGGGGDGDYGYNSSFGPPAAYSNLWVDTPPLLPELASDHCCSSSTHPHLHAHAHTHTQHTTHTHTHTHTHT
;
A
#
# COMPACT_ATOMS: atom_id res chain seq x y z
N THR A 1 -10.94 -6.52 -64.84
CA THR A 1 -12.08 -6.39 -63.91
C THR A 1 -11.85 -7.09 -62.58
N TYR A 2 -11.41 -8.36 -62.54
CA TYR A 2 -11.18 -9.10 -61.29
C TYR A 2 -10.04 -8.56 -60.38
N GLN A 3 -9.05 -7.85 -60.91
CA GLN A 3 -7.94 -7.28 -60.12
C GLN A 3 -8.23 -5.92 -59.46
N LEU A 4 -9.35 -5.26 -59.79
CA LEU A 4 -9.74 -3.97 -59.21
C LEU A 4 -10.79 -4.09 -58.09
N VAL A 5 -11.51 -5.21 -58.02
CA VAL A 5 -12.65 -5.40 -57.09
C VAL A 5 -12.21 -5.95 -55.72
N ARG A 6 -11.11 -6.70 -55.68
CA ARG A 6 -10.58 -7.32 -54.45
C ARG A 6 -10.13 -6.32 -53.37
N PRO A 7 -9.34 -5.27 -53.68
CA PRO A 7 -8.96 -4.28 -52.67
C PRO A 7 -10.13 -3.44 -52.16
N LEU A 8 -11.18 -3.23 -52.97
CA LEU A 8 -12.41 -2.54 -52.56
C LEU A 8 -13.28 -3.40 -51.62
N LEU A 9 -13.35 -4.71 -51.85
CA LEU A 9 -14.02 -5.65 -50.95
C LEU A 9 -13.26 -5.82 -49.62
N ASP A 10 -11.93 -5.85 -49.65
CA ASP A 10 -11.11 -5.93 -48.43
C ASP A 10 -11.19 -4.63 -47.60
N MET A 11 -11.22 -3.46 -48.25
CA MET A 11 -11.49 -2.18 -47.57
C MET A 11 -12.91 -2.11 -46.99
N ALA A 12 -13.91 -2.58 -47.72
CA ALA A 12 -15.30 -2.63 -47.23
C ALA A 12 -15.44 -3.60 -46.06
N ALA A 13 -14.77 -4.77 -46.09
CA ALA A 13 -14.75 -5.73 -45.00
C ALA A 13 -14.01 -5.19 -43.77
N MET A 14 -12.85 -4.54 -43.94
CA MET A 14 -12.15 -3.87 -42.83
C MET A 14 -12.95 -2.71 -42.24
N ALA A 15 -13.65 -1.92 -43.07
CA ALA A 15 -14.53 -0.87 -42.60
C ALA A 15 -15.77 -1.43 -41.86
N LEU A 16 -16.33 -2.56 -42.31
CA LEU A 16 -17.43 -3.25 -41.62
C LEU A 16 -16.98 -3.84 -40.28
N ILE A 17 -15.77 -4.41 -40.21
CA ILE A 17 -15.18 -4.95 -38.97
C ILE A 17 -14.82 -3.82 -38.00
N ALA A 18 -14.27 -2.70 -38.48
CA ALA A 18 -13.96 -1.52 -37.68
C ALA A 18 -15.22 -0.83 -37.14
N THR A 19 -16.28 -0.75 -37.95
CA THR A 19 -17.58 -0.19 -37.50
C THR A 19 -18.33 -1.14 -36.57
N ALA A 20 -18.27 -2.46 -36.77
CA ALA A 20 -18.84 -3.44 -35.86
C ALA A 20 -18.09 -3.52 -34.51
N THR A 21 -16.76 -3.36 -34.51
CA THR A 21 -15.95 -3.28 -33.28
C THR A 21 -16.17 -1.94 -32.55
N ALA A 22 -16.27 -0.82 -33.25
CA ALA A 22 -16.62 0.46 -32.64
C ALA A 22 -18.07 0.48 -32.10
N ALA A 23 -19.02 -0.15 -32.80
CA ALA A 23 -20.41 -0.28 -32.37
C ALA A 23 -20.58 -1.23 -31.18
N SER A 24 -19.80 -2.31 -31.09
CA SER A 24 -19.83 -3.23 -29.94
C SER A 24 -19.12 -2.64 -28.71
N VAL A 25 -18.08 -1.82 -28.89
CA VAL A 25 -17.44 -1.06 -27.79
C VAL A 25 -18.33 0.07 -27.27
N THR A 26 -19.13 0.70 -28.13
CA THR A 26 -20.10 1.74 -27.71
C THR A 26 -21.39 1.16 -27.12
N ALA A 27 -21.87 0.00 -27.58
CA ALA A 27 -22.99 -0.69 -26.96
C ALA A 27 -22.63 -1.34 -25.60
N ALA A 28 -21.37 -1.79 -25.43
CA ALA A 28 -20.84 -2.28 -24.16
C ALA A 28 -20.77 -1.21 -23.05
N ALA A 29 -20.70 0.07 -23.43
CA ALA A 29 -20.72 1.20 -22.50
C ALA A 29 -22.11 1.47 -21.88
N ALA A 30 -23.16 0.78 -22.33
CA ALA A 30 -24.54 0.96 -21.84
C ALA A 30 -25.02 -0.12 -20.86
N ALA A 31 -24.28 -1.21 -20.67
CA ALA A 31 -24.64 -2.23 -19.67
C ALA A 31 -24.15 -1.79 -18.27
N PRO A 32 -24.98 -1.90 -17.23
CA PRO A 32 -24.57 -1.56 -15.88
C PRO A 32 -23.45 -2.50 -15.39
N PRO A 33 -22.59 -2.04 -14.48
CA PRO A 33 -21.53 -2.89 -13.95
C PRO A 33 -22.12 -4.03 -13.12
N LYS A 34 -21.43 -5.17 -13.11
CA LYS A 34 -21.84 -6.33 -12.32
C LYS A 34 -21.43 -6.13 -10.87
N VAL A 35 -22.42 -5.93 -10.00
CA VAL A 35 -22.24 -5.84 -8.55
C VAL A 35 -22.39 -7.22 -7.91
N THR A 36 -21.40 -7.65 -7.15
CA THR A 36 -21.41 -8.88 -6.36
C THR A 36 -21.29 -8.52 -4.88
N LEU A 37 -22.20 -9.06 -4.07
CA LEU A 37 -22.21 -8.91 -2.62
C LEU A 37 -21.79 -10.24 -1.97
N THR A 38 -20.90 -10.17 -1.00
CA THR A 38 -20.49 -11.32 -0.19
C THR A 38 -20.68 -10.95 1.28
N PRO A 39 -21.64 -11.54 2.02
CA PRO A 39 -21.67 -11.44 3.47
C PRO A 39 -20.31 -11.86 4.03
N TRP A 40 -19.63 -11.01 4.80
CA TRP A 40 -18.25 -11.28 5.21
C TRP A 40 -18.14 -11.72 6.68
N CYS A 41 -18.14 -10.77 7.60
CA CYS A 41 -18.34 -10.96 9.04
C CYS A 41 -19.72 -10.41 9.45
N ASP A 42 -20.06 -10.50 10.73
CA ASP A 42 -21.28 -9.89 11.27
C ASP A 42 -21.44 -8.42 10.83
N ASN A 43 -22.67 -8.06 10.45
CA ASN A 43 -23.07 -6.72 9.99
C ASN A 43 -22.21 -6.12 8.87
N SER A 44 -21.60 -6.95 8.02
CA SER A 44 -20.68 -6.49 6.97
C SER A 44 -20.83 -7.20 5.63
N PHE A 45 -20.43 -6.50 4.56
CA PHE A 45 -20.35 -7.05 3.21
C PHE A 45 -19.00 -6.69 2.59
N ARG A 46 -18.44 -7.63 1.83
CA ARG A 46 -17.51 -7.30 0.73
C ARG A 46 -18.33 -7.03 -0.51
N VAL A 47 -18.02 -5.94 -1.21
CA VAL A 47 -18.68 -5.50 -2.43
C VAL A 47 -17.65 -5.46 -3.55
N ARG A 48 -17.92 -6.20 -4.62
CA ARG A 48 -17.11 -6.19 -5.84
C ARG A 48 -17.93 -5.67 -7.00
N VAL A 49 -17.37 -4.71 -7.74
CA VAL A 49 -18.00 -4.12 -8.93
C VAL A 49 -17.08 -4.37 -10.13
N ALA A 50 -17.53 -5.21 -11.05
CA ALA A 50 -16.80 -5.56 -12.25
C ALA A 50 -17.41 -4.88 -13.49
N PRO A 51 -16.61 -4.50 -14.49
CA PRO A 51 -17.14 -3.99 -15.74
C PRO A 51 -17.93 -5.11 -16.44
N PRO A 52 -19.01 -4.77 -17.18
CA PRO A 52 -19.82 -5.78 -17.86
C PRO A 52 -19.02 -6.53 -18.94
N LEU A 53 -18.04 -5.84 -19.55
CA LEU A 53 -17.16 -6.37 -20.57
C LEU A 53 -15.75 -5.81 -20.38
N LEU A 54 -14.74 -6.67 -20.56
CA LEU A 54 -13.34 -6.28 -20.53
C LEU A 54 -12.84 -6.01 -21.96
N PRO A 55 -12.25 -4.84 -22.25
CA PRO A 55 -11.51 -4.62 -23.50
C PRO A 55 -10.30 -5.56 -23.63
N PRO A 56 -9.77 -5.80 -24.84
CA PRO A 56 -8.68 -6.76 -25.06
C PRO A 56 -7.46 -6.57 -24.15
N ALA A 57 -7.02 -5.32 -23.92
CA ALA A 57 -5.90 -5.05 -23.02
C ALA A 57 -6.22 -5.39 -21.55
N ALA A 58 -7.45 -5.13 -21.09
CA ALA A 58 -7.89 -5.53 -19.75
C ALA A 58 -8.07 -7.05 -19.62
N GLN A 59 -8.50 -7.74 -20.68
CA GLN A 59 -8.51 -9.21 -20.71
C GLN A 59 -7.09 -9.76 -20.58
N ALA A 60 -6.11 -9.19 -21.29
CA ALA A 60 -4.71 -9.58 -21.20
C ALA A 60 -4.15 -9.35 -19.78
N ALA A 61 -4.44 -8.20 -19.18
CA ALA A 61 -4.06 -7.90 -17.80
C ALA A 61 -4.72 -8.86 -16.79
N SER A 62 -6.02 -9.14 -16.94
CA SER A 62 -6.75 -10.10 -16.12
C SER A 62 -6.19 -11.52 -16.26
N ALA A 63 -5.85 -11.94 -17.47
CA ALA A 63 -5.24 -13.25 -17.71
C ALA A 63 -3.83 -13.34 -17.12
N ALA A 64 -3.06 -12.25 -17.15
CA ALA A 64 -1.74 -12.18 -16.53
C ALA A 64 -1.84 -12.28 -15.00
N LEU A 65 -2.78 -11.56 -14.38
CA LEU A 65 -3.06 -11.68 -12.95
C LEU A 65 -3.46 -13.11 -12.58
N ALA A 66 -4.39 -13.72 -13.32
CA ALA A 66 -4.83 -15.10 -13.07
C ALA A 66 -3.67 -16.11 -13.14
N ARG A 67 -2.77 -15.98 -14.13
CA ARG A 67 -1.56 -16.81 -14.21
C ARG A 67 -0.62 -16.58 -13.02
N SER A 68 -0.46 -15.33 -12.58
CA SER A 68 0.40 -14.98 -11.44
C SER A 68 -0.15 -15.50 -10.11
N LEU A 69 -1.46 -15.46 -9.92
CA LEU A 69 -2.14 -16.05 -8.75
C LEU A 69 -2.02 -17.58 -8.76
N ALA A 70 -2.30 -18.22 -9.90
CA ALA A 70 -2.20 -19.67 -10.05
C ALA A 70 -0.77 -20.19 -9.80
N SER A 71 0.26 -19.49 -10.30
CA SER A 71 1.66 -19.89 -10.07
C SER A 71 2.09 -19.78 -8.60
N LYS A 72 1.33 -19.06 -7.78
CA LYS A 72 1.55 -18.86 -6.34
C LYS A 72 0.55 -19.64 -5.47
N ASN A 73 -0.29 -20.49 -6.06
CA ASN A 73 -1.38 -21.21 -5.40
C ASN A 73 -2.34 -20.27 -4.64
N LEU A 74 -2.64 -19.12 -5.23
CA LEU A 74 -3.59 -18.13 -4.72
C LEU A 74 -4.85 -18.11 -5.60
N THR A 75 -6.01 -17.94 -4.96
CA THR A 75 -7.31 -17.80 -5.63
C THR A 75 -7.76 -16.34 -5.76
N ASP A 76 -7.21 -15.47 -4.91
CA ASP A 76 -7.46 -14.03 -4.88
C ASP A 76 -6.16 -13.30 -4.54
N LEU A 77 -6.11 -11.98 -4.80
CA LEU A 77 -4.98 -11.16 -4.36
C LEU A 77 -4.82 -11.28 -2.84
N PRO A 78 -3.57 -11.35 -2.32
CA PRO A 78 -3.34 -11.21 -0.90
C PRO A 78 -3.82 -9.80 -0.51
N GLY A 79 -4.91 -9.69 0.24
CA GLY A 79 -5.54 -8.42 0.59
C GLY A 79 -5.77 -8.31 2.09
N ALA A 80 -6.34 -7.18 2.50
CA ALA A 80 -6.61 -6.91 3.90
C ALA A 80 -7.68 -7.83 4.50
N LEU A 81 -8.61 -8.33 3.70
CA LEU A 81 -9.69 -9.20 4.16
C LEU A 81 -9.22 -10.65 4.31
N ILE A 82 -9.46 -11.23 5.48
CA ILE A 82 -9.14 -12.63 5.80
C ILE A 82 -10.41 -13.45 6.07
N GLU A 83 -10.32 -14.77 5.89
CA GLU A 83 -11.48 -15.68 5.95
C GLU A 83 -11.79 -16.20 7.37
N THR A 84 -11.36 -15.49 8.42
CA THR A 84 -11.57 -15.88 9.84
C THR A 84 -13.05 -15.97 10.22
N CYS A 85 -13.90 -15.12 9.63
CA CYS A 85 -15.34 -15.08 9.91
C CYS A 85 -16.19 -16.09 9.14
N ARG A 86 -15.59 -16.93 8.28
CA ARG A 86 -16.32 -17.81 7.34
C ARG A 86 -17.31 -17.04 6.45
N PRO A 87 -16.81 -16.26 5.47
CA PRO A 87 -17.66 -15.49 4.55
C PRO A 87 -18.75 -16.35 3.90
N GLY A 88 -19.93 -15.75 3.70
CA GLY A 88 -21.05 -16.37 3.03
C GLY A 88 -20.83 -16.49 1.51
N ALA A 89 -21.79 -17.13 0.82
CA ALA A 89 -21.73 -17.24 -0.63
C ALA A 89 -21.93 -15.87 -1.30
N SER A 90 -21.07 -15.59 -2.29
CA SER A 90 -21.22 -14.42 -3.16
C SER A 90 -22.51 -14.50 -3.97
N LEU A 91 -23.23 -13.39 -4.06
CA LEU A 91 -24.49 -13.28 -4.80
C LEU A 91 -24.55 -12.00 -5.64
N VAL A 92 -25.31 -12.04 -6.73
CA VAL A 92 -25.65 -10.88 -7.55
C VAL A 92 -27.11 -10.53 -7.22
N PRO A 93 -27.37 -9.43 -6.50
CA PRO A 93 -28.72 -9.08 -6.10
C PRO A 93 -29.56 -8.65 -7.30
N ALA A 94 -30.84 -9.02 -7.30
CA ALA A 94 -31.80 -8.45 -8.26
C ALA A 94 -31.97 -6.95 -7.97
N PRO A 95 -32.03 -6.08 -9.00
CA PRO A 95 -32.21 -4.65 -8.80
C PRO A 95 -33.42 -4.32 -7.91
N GLY A 96 -33.25 -3.36 -7.02
CA GLY A 96 -34.26 -2.94 -6.04
C GLY A 96 -34.47 -3.89 -4.86
N THR A 97 -33.86 -5.09 -4.86
CA THR A 97 -33.98 -6.04 -3.74
C THR A 97 -32.90 -5.79 -2.70
N ALA A 98 -33.30 -5.69 -1.42
CA ALA A 98 -32.38 -5.58 -0.31
C ALA A 98 -31.84 -6.95 0.11
N VAL A 99 -30.53 -7.04 0.29
CA VAL A 99 -29.82 -8.20 0.87
C VAL A 99 -29.29 -7.78 2.22
N THR A 100 -29.56 -8.58 3.24
CA THR A 100 -29.22 -8.24 4.63
C THR A 100 -28.21 -9.23 5.20
N ASN A 101 -27.22 -8.72 5.92
CA ASN A 101 -26.32 -9.51 6.76
C ASN A 101 -26.17 -8.78 8.10
N GLY A 102 -26.62 -9.40 9.20
CA GLY A 102 -26.76 -8.73 10.49
C GLY A 102 -27.60 -7.46 10.37
N ASN A 103 -27.08 -6.34 10.88
CA ASN A 103 -27.74 -5.03 10.85
C ASN A 103 -27.45 -4.20 9.59
N LEU A 104 -26.78 -4.76 8.58
CA LEU A 104 -26.49 -4.07 7.32
C LEU A 104 -27.41 -4.60 6.22
N ALA A 105 -28.21 -3.72 5.64
CA ALA A 105 -29.02 -3.99 4.46
C ALA A 105 -28.45 -3.23 3.24
N VAL A 106 -28.23 -3.94 2.14
CA VAL A 106 -27.68 -3.40 0.88
C VAL A 106 -28.66 -3.65 -0.25
N SER A 107 -29.01 -2.60 -0.98
CA SER A 107 -29.80 -2.70 -2.22
C SER A 107 -28.99 -2.17 -3.39
N VAL A 108 -29.10 -2.82 -4.55
CA VAL A 108 -28.45 -2.41 -5.80
C VAL A 108 -29.53 -1.94 -6.77
N ARG A 109 -29.30 -0.82 -7.48
CA ARG A 109 -30.20 -0.28 -8.50
C ARG A 109 -29.79 -0.76 -9.89
N ASP A 110 -30.65 -0.53 -10.89
CA ASP A 110 -30.40 -0.91 -12.28
C ASP A 110 -29.15 -0.25 -12.88
N ASP A 111 -28.77 0.93 -12.41
CA ASP A 111 -27.55 1.64 -12.82
C ASP A 111 -26.27 1.16 -12.11
N GLY A 112 -26.38 0.16 -11.23
CA GLY A 112 -25.29 -0.36 -10.41
C GLY A 112 -24.99 0.46 -9.14
N SER A 113 -25.71 1.56 -8.88
CA SER A 113 -25.59 2.28 -7.62
C SER A 113 -26.16 1.47 -6.45
N LEU A 114 -25.59 1.68 -5.26
CA LEU A 114 -25.92 0.95 -4.05
C LEU A 114 -26.47 1.87 -2.97
N THR A 115 -27.36 1.35 -2.14
CA THR A 115 -27.79 2.02 -0.89
C THR A 115 -27.53 1.11 0.30
N PHE A 116 -26.92 1.66 1.35
CA PHE A 116 -26.60 0.96 2.59
C PHE A 116 -27.46 1.51 3.71
N ARG A 117 -28.23 0.64 4.36
CA ARG A 117 -29.16 1.01 5.45
C ARG A 117 -28.93 0.14 6.67
N ARG A 118 -29.26 0.69 7.83
CA ARG A 118 -29.47 -0.13 9.03
C ARG A 118 -30.71 -1.02 8.84
N ALA A 119 -30.57 -2.32 9.08
CA ALA A 119 -31.68 -3.25 8.92
C ALA A 119 -32.75 -3.06 10.02
N ASP A 120 -32.34 -2.70 11.23
CA ASP A 120 -33.22 -2.53 12.38
C ASP A 120 -34.11 -1.27 12.32
N THR A 121 -33.59 -0.18 11.78
CA THR A 121 -34.24 1.15 11.79
C THR A 121 -34.61 1.65 10.41
N GLY A 122 -34.07 1.04 9.34
CA GLY A 122 -34.21 1.52 7.96
C GLY A 122 -33.42 2.80 7.67
N ALA A 123 -32.67 3.33 8.65
CA ALA A 123 -31.88 4.55 8.51
C ALA A 123 -30.85 4.42 7.39
N LEU A 124 -30.76 5.43 6.52
CA LEU A 124 -29.76 5.49 5.46
C LEU A 124 -28.40 5.79 6.09
N LEU A 125 -27.44 4.89 5.89
CA LEU A 125 -26.05 5.12 6.27
C LEU A 125 -25.39 5.97 5.19
N PHE A 126 -25.41 5.47 3.95
CA PHE A 126 -24.93 6.18 2.77
C PHE A 126 -25.43 5.51 1.48
N SER A 127 -25.28 6.20 0.36
CA SER A 127 -25.40 5.62 -0.99
C SER A 127 -24.04 5.65 -1.68
N ALA A 128 -23.80 4.70 -2.58
CA ALA A 128 -22.54 4.59 -3.30
C ALA A 128 -22.77 4.46 -4.81
N ALA A 129 -22.04 5.24 -5.60
CA ALA A 129 -22.07 5.21 -7.06
C ALA A 129 -20.68 4.80 -7.58
N PRO A 130 -20.49 3.52 -7.95
CA PRO A 130 -19.25 3.06 -8.56
C PRO A 130 -19.17 3.51 -10.03
N SER A 131 -17.96 3.78 -10.50
CA SER A 131 -17.66 4.06 -11.91
C SER A 131 -16.34 3.41 -12.31
N LEU A 132 -16.30 2.83 -13.51
CA LEU A 132 -15.12 2.19 -14.08
C LEU A 132 -14.85 2.80 -15.44
N VAL A 133 -13.78 3.57 -15.56
CA VAL A 133 -13.39 4.25 -16.80
C VAL A 133 -12.15 3.57 -17.35
N PHE A 134 -12.22 3.00 -18.55
CA PHE A 134 -11.10 2.26 -19.11
C PHE A 134 -9.94 3.20 -19.50
N ASN A 135 -8.76 2.94 -18.93
CA ASN A 135 -7.52 3.61 -19.27
C ASN A 135 -6.96 2.98 -20.56
N GLY A 136 -7.42 3.51 -21.70
CA GLY A 136 -6.95 3.10 -23.01
C GLY A 136 -5.43 3.26 -23.19
N GLY A 137 -4.89 2.58 -24.21
CA GLY A 137 -3.46 2.55 -24.53
C GLY A 137 -2.93 1.12 -24.62
N THR A 138 -1.94 0.91 -25.49
CA THR A 138 -1.13 -0.31 -25.50
C THR A 138 -0.11 -0.24 -24.37
N PRO A 139 0.15 -1.33 -23.62
CA PRO A 139 1.36 -1.43 -22.81
C PRO A 139 2.56 -1.05 -23.67
N GLY A 140 3.47 -0.23 -23.14
CA GLY A 140 4.47 0.49 -23.91
C GLY A 140 5.22 -0.42 -24.87
N SER A 141 5.13 -0.11 -26.17
CA SER A 141 6.08 -0.61 -27.15
C SER A 141 7.38 0.16 -26.99
N ASP A 142 8.52 -0.52 -27.12
CA ASP A 142 9.90 0.02 -27.12
C ASP A 142 10.16 0.96 -28.31
N GLY A 143 9.37 2.02 -28.47
CA GLY A 143 9.65 3.08 -29.43
C GLY A 143 10.91 3.82 -29.01
N GLY A 144 11.90 3.90 -29.89
CA GLY A 144 13.15 4.59 -29.59
C GLY A 144 12.95 6.11 -29.40
N TRP A 145 13.83 6.73 -28.61
CA TRP A 145 13.90 8.19 -28.45
C TRP A 145 14.31 8.89 -29.76
N ARG A 146 13.66 10.03 -30.06
CA ARG A 146 13.96 10.88 -31.22
C ARG A 146 14.54 12.22 -30.78
N THR A 147 15.68 12.59 -31.35
CA THR A 147 16.33 13.89 -31.12
C THR A 147 15.84 14.95 -32.10
N VAL A 148 15.56 16.16 -31.62
CA VAL A 148 15.16 17.33 -32.43
C VAL A 148 16.01 18.54 -32.02
N GLU A 149 16.72 19.12 -32.97
CA GLU A 149 17.58 20.29 -32.75
C GLU A 149 16.88 21.61 -33.10
N GLY A 150 17.20 22.67 -32.36
CA GLY A 150 16.76 24.04 -32.65
C GLY A 150 15.26 24.30 -32.45
N LYS A 151 14.52 23.31 -31.93
CA LYS A 151 13.09 23.39 -31.63
C LYS A 151 12.79 22.69 -30.30
N ALA A 152 11.77 23.17 -29.60
CA ALA A 152 11.31 22.61 -28.33
C ALA A 152 9.79 22.56 -28.27
N ALA A 153 9.25 21.58 -27.53
CA ALA A 153 7.84 21.59 -27.16
C ALA A 153 7.57 22.77 -26.22
N ARG A 154 6.29 23.16 -26.08
CA ARG A 154 5.89 24.16 -25.08
C ARG A 154 6.42 23.73 -23.70
N SER A 155 6.95 24.71 -22.94
CA SER A 155 7.45 24.53 -21.58
C SER A 155 6.51 23.67 -20.74
N CYS A 156 7.10 22.78 -19.96
CA CYS A 156 6.36 21.90 -19.06
C CYS A 156 5.66 22.74 -18.00
N SER A 157 4.38 22.43 -17.75
CA SER A 157 3.71 22.91 -16.55
C SER A 157 4.37 22.30 -15.32
N SER A 158 4.06 22.85 -14.14
CA SER A 158 4.57 22.32 -12.87
C SER A 158 4.18 20.85 -12.64
N SER A 159 3.02 20.41 -13.14
CA SER A 159 2.56 19.01 -13.05
C SER A 159 3.21 18.08 -14.07
N GLU A 160 3.85 18.61 -15.10
CA GLU A 160 4.54 17.83 -16.14
C GLU A 160 6.06 17.81 -15.94
N PHE A 161 6.59 18.66 -15.05
CA PHE A 161 8.02 18.78 -14.82
C PHE A 161 8.50 17.62 -13.93
N ASP A 162 9.41 16.80 -14.45
CA ASP A 162 9.88 15.58 -13.78
C ASP A 162 11.35 15.67 -13.33
N GLY A 163 11.94 16.87 -13.40
CA GLY A 163 13.19 17.19 -12.72
C GLY A 163 14.18 18.01 -13.53
N ASP A 164 15.02 18.74 -12.79
CA ASP A 164 16.28 19.30 -13.28
C ASP A 164 17.37 18.24 -13.10
N LEU A 165 17.91 17.74 -14.21
CA LEU A 165 18.95 16.70 -14.23
C LEU A 165 20.37 17.30 -14.12
N GLY A 166 20.44 18.60 -13.80
CA GLY A 166 21.65 19.37 -13.63
C GLY A 166 22.32 19.72 -14.97
N SER A 167 23.61 20.04 -14.91
CA SER A 167 24.39 20.32 -16.10
C SER A 167 24.67 19.05 -16.90
N ALA A 168 24.63 19.14 -18.23
CA ALA A 168 25.14 18.10 -19.12
C ALA A 168 26.03 18.77 -20.17
N GLU A 169 27.27 18.30 -20.32
CA GLU A 169 28.25 18.92 -21.21
C GLU A 169 27.86 18.80 -22.68
N THR A 170 27.09 17.76 -23.01
CA THR A 170 26.58 17.47 -24.35
C THR A 170 25.10 17.10 -24.35
N ALA A 171 24.45 17.26 -25.49
CA ALA A 171 23.08 16.76 -25.70
C ALA A 171 22.98 15.23 -25.49
N SER A 172 23.99 14.46 -25.90
CA SER A 172 24.02 13.00 -25.71
C SER A 172 24.14 12.58 -24.23
N GLU A 173 24.89 13.36 -23.43
CA GLU A 173 24.93 13.16 -21.98
C GLU A 173 23.58 13.46 -21.35
N CYS A 174 22.91 14.54 -21.78
CA CYS A 174 21.55 14.84 -21.31
C CYS A 174 20.55 13.75 -21.71
N LEU A 175 20.61 13.22 -22.94
CA LEU A 175 19.78 12.11 -23.37
C LEU A 175 20.04 10.86 -22.50
N THR A 176 21.30 10.54 -22.23
CA THR A 176 21.65 9.44 -21.31
C THR A 176 21.04 9.66 -19.93
N LYS A 177 21.15 10.86 -19.37
CA LYS A 177 20.55 11.23 -18.08
C LYS A 177 19.03 11.11 -18.09
N VAL A 178 18.35 11.58 -19.13
CA VAL A 178 16.90 11.47 -19.32
C VAL A 178 16.48 9.99 -19.36
N MET A 179 17.17 9.17 -20.16
CA MET A 179 16.89 7.73 -20.26
C MET A 179 17.23 6.95 -18.99
N SER A 180 18.22 7.40 -18.21
CA SER A 180 18.66 6.74 -16.98
C SER A 180 17.94 7.23 -15.73
N THR A 181 16.97 8.14 -15.85
CA THR A 181 16.20 8.62 -14.69
C THR A 181 15.43 7.50 -14.00
N GLY A 182 15.06 6.44 -14.74
CA GLY A 182 14.12 5.41 -14.26
C GLY A 182 12.68 5.92 -14.14
N ARG A 183 12.43 7.19 -14.46
CA ARG A 183 11.14 7.87 -14.30
C ARG A 183 10.27 7.78 -15.56
N ARG A 184 9.00 8.14 -15.44
CA ARG A 184 8.03 8.20 -16.55
C ARG A 184 8.24 9.44 -17.43
N VAL A 185 9.40 9.53 -18.07
CA VAL A 185 9.75 10.64 -18.95
C VAL A 185 9.53 10.26 -20.41
N ASN A 186 8.86 11.12 -21.17
CA ASN A 186 8.81 11.07 -22.64
C ASN A 186 9.27 12.38 -23.28
N TYR A 187 9.82 13.31 -22.49
CA TYR A 187 10.39 14.54 -22.99
C TYR A 187 11.64 14.92 -22.20
N GLY A 188 12.71 15.24 -22.93
CA GLY A 188 13.90 15.85 -22.38
C GLY A 188 14.28 17.10 -23.17
N VAL A 189 14.90 18.07 -22.52
CA VAL A 189 15.47 19.23 -23.21
C VAL A 189 16.83 19.57 -22.63
N TRP A 190 17.82 19.56 -23.50
CA TRP A 190 19.14 20.12 -23.26
C TRP A 190 19.17 21.55 -23.80
N ARG A 191 19.61 22.51 -22.98
CA ARG A 191 19.79 23.90 -23.43
C ARG A 191 21.27 24.21 -23.53
N GLY A 192 21.81 24.11 -24.74
CA GLY A 192 23.16 24.55 -25.09
C GLY A 192 23.18 26.04 -25.43
N GLY A 193 23.08 26.90 -24.42
CA GLY A 193 23.21 28.34 -24.62
C GLY A 193 24.68 28.78 -24.75
N ALA A 194 24.94 29.80 -25.58
CA ALA A 194 26.24 30.46 -25.73
C ALA A 194 26.78 31.15 -24.45
N THR A 195 26.01 31.11 -23.34
CA THR A 195 26.28 31.76 -22.05
C THR A 195 26.80 30.79 -20.97
N GLY A 196 27.12 29.55 -21.34
CA GLY A 196 27.83 28.60 -20.45
C GLY A 196 26.95 27.77 -19.50
N ASN A 197 25.65 28.03 -19.41
CA ASN A 197 24.75 27.24 -18.54
C ASN A 197 24.08 26.11 -19.32
N LYS A 198 24.65 24.90 -19.26
CA LYS A 198 24.25 23.72 -20.05
C LYS A 198 23.24 22.83 -19.30
N GLY A 199 22.05 23.37 -18.99
CA GLY A 199 21.04 22.65 -18.21
C GLY A 199 20.35 21.51 -18.99
N CYS A 200 20.07 20.42 -18.29
CA CYS A 200 19.33 19.26 -18.77
C CYS A 200 18.04 19.07 -17.95
N TYR A 201 16.90 19.02 -18.60
CA TYR A 201 15.60 18.95 -17.94
C TYR A 201 14.77 17.81 -18.51
N ALA A 202 13.94 17.18 -17.68
CA ALA A 202 13.03 16.11 -18.08
C ALA A 202 11.58 16.42 -17.70
N CYS A 203 10.64 15.93 -18.50
CA CYS A 203 9.21 16.10 -18.29
C CYS A 203 8.44 14.83 -18.68
N ASP A 204 7.31 14.64 -17.98
CA ASP A 204 6.24 13.72 -18.37
C ASP A 204 5.16 14.51 -19.12
N LEU A 205 5.13 14.36 -20.44
CA LEU A 205 4.14 14.95 -21.34
C LEU A 205 3.15 13.90 -21.85
N THR A 206 3.00 12.77 -21.16
CA THR A 206 2.18 11.63 -21.59
C THR A 206 0.73 11.99 -21.89
N ASP A 207 0.14 12.86 -21.09
CA ASP A 207 -1.25 13.28 -21.25
C ASP A 207 -1.48 14.16 -22.51
N ARG A 208 -0.41 14.59 -23.18
CA ARG A 208 -0.49 15.29 -24.48
C ARG A 208 -0.62 14.33 -25.68
N GLY A 209 -0.57 13.01 -25.45
CA GLY A 209 -0.63 12.00 -26.52
C GLY A 209 0.71 11.80 -27.25
N PRO A 210 0.71 11.08 -28.39
CA PRO A 210 1.93 10.70 -29.11
C PRO A 210 2.74 11.92 -29.59
N SER A 211 4.07 11.84 -29.50
CA SER A 211 4.97 12.97 -29.78
C SER A 211 5.00 13.37 -31.27
N GLU A 212 4.48 12.52 -32.16
CA GLU A 212 4.29 12.80 -33.58
C GLU A 212 3.30 13.96 -33.82
N GLY A 213 2.37 14.20 -32.88
CA GLY A 213 1.36 15.26 -32.97
C GLY A 213 1.73 16.56 -32.25
N TRP A 214 2.90 16.64 -31.58
CA TRP A 214 3.24 17.81 -30.76
C TRP A 214 3.67 19.01 -31.59
N GLU A 215 3.17 20.20 -31.23
CA GLU A 215 3.64 21.47 -31.82
C GLU A 215 5.01 21.84 -31.23
N LEU A 216 6.05 21.84 -32.08
CA LEU A 216 7.42 22.23 -31.70
C LEU A 216 7.73 23.66 -32.16
N LYS A 217 8.10 24.53 -31.23
CA LYS A 217 8.43 25.94 -31.48
C LYS A 217 9.95 26.15 -31.60
N PRO A 218 10.42 27.15 -32.36
CA PRO A 218 11.84 27.48 -32.46
C PRO A 218 12.47 27.75 -31.09
N ALA A 219 13.61 27.11 -30.82
CA ALA A 219 14.37 27.24 -29.58
C ALA A 219 15.88 27.15 -29.92
N PRO A 220 16.54 28.27 -30.29
CA PRO A 220 17.93 28.27 -30.69
C PRO A 220 18.86 27.73 -29.60
N GLY A 221 19.75 26.80 -29.95
CA GLY A 221 20.70 26.17 -29.01
C GLY A 221 20.10 25.07 -28.13
N ALA A 222 18.78 24.83 -28.19
CA ALA A 222 18.16 23.70 -27.49
C ALA A 222 18.19 22.44 -28.35
N VAL A 223 18.41 21.30 -27.71
CA VAL A 223 18.21 19.97 -28.28
C VAL A 223 17.18 19.26 -27.42
N CYS A 224 16.06 18.86 -28.03
CA CYS A 224 15.01 18.14 -27.33
C CYS A 224 15.00 16.67 -27.71
N PHE A 225 14.58 15.84 -26.77
CA PHE A 225 14.46 14.41 -26.91
C PHE A 225 12.99 14.04 -26.71
N LEU A 226 12.39 13.41 -27.71
CA LEU A 226 11.01 12.95 -27.70
C LEU A 226 11.03 11.44 -27.50
N GLY A 227 10.56 10.99 -26.35
CA GLY A 227 10.48 9.57 -26.03
C GLY A 227 9.24 8.92 -26.66
N PRO A 228 9.14 7.59 -26.59
CA PRO A 228 7.90 6.89 -26.89
C PRO A 228 6.77 7.43 -26.01
N PRO A 229 5.49 7.26 -26.39
CA PRO A 229 4.39 7.51 -25.47
C PRO A 229 4.64 6.70 -24.19
N VAL A 230 4.78 7.35 -23.03
CA VAL A 230 4.73 6.59 -21.79
C VAL A 230 3.32 6.04 -21.71
N PRO A 231 3.13 4.75 -21.40
CA PRO A 231 1.79 4.25 -21.14
C PRO A 231 1.17 5.06 -20.02
N LYS A 232 -0.08 5.51 -20.20
CA LYS A 232 -0.85 6.12 -19.13
C LYS A 232 -0.70 5.29 -17.85
N VAL A 233 -0.68 5.96 -16.70
CA VAL A 233 -0.74 5.26 -15.41
C VAL A 233 -1.94 4.31 -15.43
N GLY A 234 -1.69 3.00 -15.30
CA GLY A 234 -2.76 2.00 -15.41
C GLY A 234 -3.22 1.67 -16.82
N ALA A 235 -2.43 1.89 -17.87
CA ALA A 235 -2.76 1.47 -19.23
C ALA A 235 -3.13 -0.01 -19.28
N GLY A 236 -4.25 -0.33 -19.92
CA GLY A 236 -4.82 -1.69 -19.93
C GLY A 236 -5.65 -2.04 -18.69
N TYR A 237 -5.85 -1.12 -17.76
CA TYR A 237 -6.72 -1.24 -16.58
C TYR A 237 -7.85 -0.20 -16.65
N PHE A 238 -8.73 -0.19 -15.64
CA PHE A 238 -9.72 0.85 -15.43
C PHE A 238 -9.26 1.78 -14.31
N GLU A 239 -9.53 3.08 -14.43
CA GLU A 239 -9.65 3.93 -13.26
C GLU A 239 -10.99 3.61 -12.58
N ALA A 240 -10.92 3.15 -11.34
CA ALA A 240 -12.09 2.78 -10.56
C ALA A 240 -12.41 3.87 -9.53
N ASN A 241 -13.61 4.42 -9.62
CA ASN A 241 -14.09 5.50 -8.78
C ASN A 241 -15.27 5.03 -7.93
N LEU A 242 -15.36 5.49 -6.69
CA LEU A 242 -16.48 5.25 -5.78
C LEU A 242 -16.91 6.57 -5.15
N THR A 243 -18.06 7.09 -5.56
CA THR A 243 -18.65 8.27 -4.93
C THR A 243 -19.62 7.82 -3.84
N VAL A 244 -19.32 8.17 -2.60
CA VAL A 244 -20.15 7.93 -1.41
C VAL A 244 -20.90 9.21 -1.07
N THR A 245 -22.22 9.15 -1.08
CA THR A 245 -23.11 10.21 -0.61
C THR A 245 -23.65 9.84 0.76
N ALA A 246 -23.36 10.67 1.77
CA ALA A 246 -23.77 10.38 3.14
C ALA A 246 -25.30 10.40 3.32
N GLY A 247 -25.78 9.54 4.22
CA GLY A 247 -27.14 9.64 4.76
C GLY A 247 -27.28 10.80 5.74
N ASP A 248 -26.22 11.10 6.49
CA ASP A 248 -26.09 12.27 7.36
C ASP A 248 -24.98 13.18 6.84
N ARG A 249 -25.35 14.40 6.40
CA ARG A 249 -24.40 15.37 5.83
C ARG A 249 -23.49 15.99 6.88
N ASP A 250 -23.83 15.86 8.16
CA ASP A 250 -23.03 16.34 9.29
C ASP A 250 -22.23 15.21 9.96
N GLU A 251 -22.20 14.01 9.34
CA GLU A 251 -21.39 12.89 9.81
C GLU A 251 -19.92 13.28 9.96
N PHE A 252 -19.20 12.64 10.89
CA PHE A 252 -17.78 12.81 11.05
C PHE A 252 -16.94 11.55 10.95
N SER A 253 -15.79 11.68 10.28
CA SER A 253 -15.01 10.55 9.77
C SER A 253 -13.58 10.54 10.31
N TYR A 254 -13.10 9.34 10.64
CA TYR A 254 -11.75 9.07 11.16
C TYR A 254 -11.08 7.92 10.39
N GLY A 255 -9.76 7.80 10.54
CA GLY A 255 -8.96 6.72 9.96
C GLY A 255 -7.99 7.21 8.88
N LEU A 256 -7.87 6.44 7.79
CA LEU A 256 -7.02 6.67 6.63
C LEU A 256 -5.50 6.49 6.84
N GLY A 257 -5.09 5.96 8.00
CA GLY A 257 -3.69 5.67 8.31
C GLY A 257 -2.91 6.83 8.91
N GLN A 258 -1.60 6.87 8.65
CA GLN A 258 -0.64 7.84 9.21
C GLN A 258 -0.09 8.74 8.10
N GLY A 259 0.13 10.01 8.39
CA GLY A 259 0.62 10.98 7.42
C GLY A 259 0.67 12.38 8.00
N GLU A 260 1.40 13.25 7.32
CA GLU A 260 1.48 14.67 7.65
C GLU A 260 0.33 15.40 6.97
N TRP A 261 -0.86 15.17 7.53
CA TRP A 261 -2.16 15.54 6.97
C TRP A 261 -2.49 17.03 7.09
N THR A 262 -1.53 17.89 6.76
CA THR A 262 -1.78 19.32 6.59
C THR A 262 -2.35 19.58 5.20
N PRO A 263 -3.14 20.64 4.98
CA PRO A 263 -3.62 21.00 3.64
C PRO A 263 -2.50 21.17 2.61
N GLU A 264 -1.27 21.47 3.06
CA GLU A 264 -0.09 21.63 2.21
C GLU A 264 0.76 20.36 2.04
N GLY A 265 0.52 19.31 2.84
CA GLY A 265 1.34 18.09 2.89
C GLY A 265 2.73 18.28 3.52
N GLY A 266 3.21 17.25 4.23
CA GLY A 266 4.62 17.11 4.62
C GLY A 266 5.04 17.71 5.98
N CYS A 267 6.22 17.26 6.41
CA CYS A 267 6.97 17.72 7.57
C CYS A 267 7.43 19.13 7.24
N PRO A 268 7.24 20.14 8.11
CA PRO A 268 7.85 21.43 7.87
C PRO A 268 9.36 21.25 7.63
N GLU A 269 9.90 21.93 6.62
CA GLU A 269 11.34 22.02 6.42
C GLU A 269 12.02 22.42 7.75
N ALA A 270 13.22 21.88 8.00
CA ALA A 270 13.96 22.19 9.21
C ALA A 270 14.13 23.71 9.36
N GLY A 271 13.45 24.30 10.37
CA GLY A 271 13.44 25.74 10.62
C GLY A 271 12.10 26.44 10.38
N ALA A 272 11.07 25.76 9.85
CA ALA A 272 9.73 26.32 9.80
C ALA A 272 9.16 26.46 11.22
N ALA A 273 8.88 27.68 11.64
CA ALA A 273 8.33 27.98 12.96
C ALA A 273 6.84 27.60 13.04
N GLY A 274 6.46 26.83 14.07
CA GLY A 274 5.07 26.59 14.45
C GLY A 274 4.72 25.11 14.62
N ALA A 275 3.98 24.77 15.68
CA ALA A 275 3.37 23.45 15.82
C ALA A 275 2.28 23.28 14.76
N ARG A 276 2.38 22.27 13.90
CA ARG A 276 1.32 21.91 12.95
C ARG A 276 0.38 20.92 13.60
N ILE A 277 -0.91 21.24 13.65
CA ILE A 277 -1.94 20.34 14.17
C ILE A 277 -2.29 19.37 13.04
N VAL A 278 -1.98 18.08 13.24
CA VAL A 278 -2.49 17.02 12.38
C VAL A 278 -3.96 16.79 12.76
N PRO A 279 -4.93 17.06 11.86
CA PRO A 279 -6.33 16.93 12.19
C PRO A 279 -6.72 15.46 12.38
N LEU A 280 -7.41 15.17 13.49
CA LEU A 280 -7.97 13.83 13.75
C LEU A 280 -9.18 13.55 12.86
N GLU A 281 -10.09 14.53 12.74
CA GLU A 281 -11.25 14.48 11.83
C GLU A 281 -10.81 14.66 10.39
N ARG A 282 -11.48 13.98 9.44
CA ARG A 282 -11.06 13.94 8.03
C ARG A 282 -11.83 14.87 7.08
N HIS A 283 -12.80 15.66 7.55
CA HIS A 283 -13.64 16.48 6.67
C HIS A 283 -12.86 17.45 5.81
N GLY A 284 -13.27 17.54 4.55
CA GLY A 284 -12.68 18.45 3.58
C GLY A 284 -11.24 18.12 3.22
N GLN A 285 -10.68 17.00 3.70
CA GLN A 285 -9.32 16.57 3.36
C GLN A 285 -9.35 15.70 2.11
N ALA A 286 -8.30 15.83 1.30
CA ALA A 286 -7.98 14.93 0.22
C ALA A 286 -6.62 14.29 0.48
N LEU A 287 -6.54 12.96 0.30
CA LEU A 287 -5.37 12.15 0.60
C LEU A 287 -5.01 11.32 -0.64
N GLN A 288 -3.71 11.13 -0.88
CA GLN A 288 -3.24 10.12 -1.83
C GLN A 288 -3.18 8.76 -1.13
N LEU A 289 -3.60 7.71 -1.83
CA LEU A 289 -3.52 6.33 -1.35
C LEU A 289 -2.24 5.69 -1.88
N GLN A 290 -1.13 6.04 -1.26
CA GLN A 290 0.21 5.57 -1.62
C GLN A 290 1.10 5.54 -0.40
N GLN A 291 1.85 4.45 -0.25
CA GLN A 291 2.86 4.32 0.80
C GLN A 291 4.07 5.20 0.44
N ARG A 292 4.51 6.04 1.38
CA ARG A 292 5.72 6.89 1.27
C ARG A 292 6.32 7.10 2.65
N LYS A 293 7.55 7.62 2.73
CA LYS A 293 8.13 8.11 3.99
C LYS A 293 7.13 8.94 4.78
N PHE A 294 6.97 8.62 6.07
CA PHE A 294 6.03 9.27 6.99
C PHE A 294 4.55 9.19 6.62
N HIS A 295 4.18 8.58 5.50
CA HIS A 295 2.82 8.45 5.00
C HIS A 295 2.47 6.97 4.80
N VAL A 296 1.73 6.43 5.75
CA VAL A 296 1.19 5.07 5.72
C VAL A 296 -0.29 5.12 5.37
N THR A 297 -0.63 4.65 4.17
CA THR A 297 -2.02 4.54 3.74
C THR A 297 -2.65 3.29 4.35
N ILE A 298 -3.68 3.47 5.17
CA ILE A 298 -4.59 2.38 5.59
C ILE A 298 -6.01 2.83 5.23
N PRO A 299 -6.58 2.37 4.11
CA PRO A 299 -7.76 2.99 3.49
C PRO A 299 -9.09 2.60 4.18
N LEU A 300 -9.09 2.58 5.51
CA LEU A 300 -10.26 2.44 6.36
C LEU A 300 -10.76 3.82 6.78
N LEU A 301 -12.02 4.12 6.48
CA LEU A 301 -12.76 5.26 6.99
C LEU A 301 -13.88 4.78 7.91
N THR A 302 -13.97 5.36 9.11
CA THR A 302 -15.05 5.11 10.07
C THR A 302 -15.87 6.37 10.25
N SER A 303 -17.19 6.29 10.12
CA SER A 303 -18.12 7.43 10.16
C SER A 303 -18.98 7.43 11.42
N SER A 304 -19.27 8.63 11.93
CA SER A 304 -20.13 8.83 13.09
C SER A 304 -21.58 8.40 12.84
N ALA A 305 -21.98 8.25 11.58
CA ALA A 305 -23.27 7.69 11.18
C ALA A 305 -23.41 6.19 11.58
N GLY A 306 -22.31 5.54 11.97
CA GLY A 306 -22.31 4.16 12.47
C GLY A 306 -21.96 3.14 11.38
N TYR A 307 -21.01 3.48 10.49
CA TYR A 307 -20.47 2.55 9.50
C TYR A 307 -18.95 2.69 9.36
N ALA A 308 -18.33 1.63 8.85
CA ALA A 308 -16.94 1.62 8.44
C ALA A 308 -16.85 1.20 6.96
N LEU A 309 -15.95 1.81 6.21
CA LEU A 309 -15.67 1.50 4.81
C LEU A 309 -14.16 1.30 4.65
N LEU A 310 -13.76 0.10 4.23
CA LEU A 310 -12.40 -0.22 3.81
C LEU A 310 -12.37 -0.24 2.28
N PHE A 311 -11.66 0.70 1.66
CA PHE A 311 -11.43 0.70 0.22
C PHE A 311 -10.31 -0.31 -0.09
N ASN A 312 -10.71 -1.56 -0.35
CA ASN A 312 -9.83 -2.73 -0.45
C ASN A 312 -9.14 -2.81 -1.82
N MET A 313 -8.50 -1.70 -2.22
CA MET A 313 -7.80 -1.55 -3.48
C MET A 313 -6.30 -1.39 -3.23
N PRO A 314 -5.46 -2.27 -3.78
CA PRO A 314 -4.02 -2.30 -3.45
C PRO A 314 -3.14 -1.37 -4.30
N GLY A 315 -3.73 -0.61 -5.21
CA GLY A 315 -3.03 0.27 -6.13
C GLY A 315 -2.96 1.71 -5.66
N TYR A 316 -2.34 2.56 -6.47
CA TYR A 316 -2.36 4.00 -6.24
C TYR A 316 -3.77 4.54 -6.36
N GLY A 317 -4.04 5.61 -5.63
CA GLY A 317 -5.37 6.18 -5.59
C GLY A 317 -5.44 7.47 -4.83
N SER A 318 -6.66 7.88 -4.53
CA SER A 318 -6.93 9.02 -3.67
C SER A 318 -8.26 8.85 -2.97
N VAL A 319 -8.43 9.57 -1.85
CA VAL A 319 -9.72 9.77 -1.20
C VAL A 319 -9.91 11.26 -0.94
N ALA A 320 -11.08 11.80 -1.30
CA ALA A 320 -11.53 13.13 -0.90
C ALA A 320 -12.74 12.97 0.02
N VAL A 321 -12.64 13.45 1.26
CA VAL A 321 -13.73 13.37 2.25
C VAL A 321 -14.51 14.68 2.21
N GLY A 322 -15.84 14.57 2.14
CA GLY A 322 -16.71 15.74 2.09
C GLY A 322 -16.56 16.65 3.31
N LYS A 323 -16.88 17.93 3.15
CA LYS A 323 -16.90 18.87 4.27
C LYS A 323 -18.08 18.55 5.20
N ARG A 324 -18.06 19.08 6.43
CA ARG A 324 -19.27 19.10 7.26
C ARG A 324 -20.38 19.86 6.53
N GLY A 325 -21.60 19.34 6.58
CA GLY A 325 -22.74 19.83 5.80
C GLY A 325 -22.77 19.27 4.36
N GLU A 326 -21.76 18.55 3.90
CA GLU A 326 -21.77 17.77 2.65
C GLU A 326 -21.76 16.27 2.95
N GLY A 327 -20.87 15.83 3.86
CA GLY A 327 -20.65 14.43 4.21
C GLY A 327 -20.07 13.61 3.07
N GLY A 328 -19.90 12.30 3.27
CA GLY A 328 -19.52 11.37 2.22
C GLY A 328 -18.05 11.46 1.82
N SER A 329 -17.72 10.80 0.72
CA SER A 329 -16.33 10.73 0.23
C SER A 329 -16.28 10.30 -1.24
N HIS A 330 -15.19 10.61 -1.92
CA HIS A 330 -14.90 10.14 -3.26
C HIS A 330 -13.57 9.42 -3.26
N TRP A 331 -13.57 8.17 -3.74
CA TRP A 331 -12.40 7.31 -3.76
C TRP A 331 -12.03 6.98 -5.20
N THR A 332 -10.73 6.92 -5.47
CA THR A 332 -10.19 6.57 -6.79
C THR A 332 -9.10 5.53 -6.61
N ALA A 333 -9.12 4.49 -7.45
CA ALA A 333 -7.98 3.63 -7.73
C ALA A 333 -7.56 3.88 -9.18
N ARG A 334 -6.30 4.26 -9.40
CA ARG A 334 -5.77 4.66 -10.71
C ARG A 334 -5.71 3.51 -11.72
N ALA A 335 -5.57 2.28 -11.24
CA ALA A 335 -5.55 1.09 -12.08
C ALA A 335 -6.19 -0.09 -11.35
N ALA A 336 -7.27 -0.63 -11.93
CA ALA A 336 -8.02 -1.73 -11.38
C ALA A 336 -8.65 -2.59 -12.48
N LEU A 337 -8.84 -3.88 -12.22
CA LEU A 337 -9.66 -4.76 -13.08
C LEU A 337 -11.12 -4.83 -12.62
N TYR A 338 -11.36 -4.44 -11.38
CA TYR A 338 -12.65 -4.35 -10.70
C TYR A 338 -12.49 -3.44 -9.47
N LEU A 339 -13.58 -2.87 -8.99
CA LEU A 339 -13.60 -2.17 -7.71
C LEU A 339 -13.90 -3.17 -6.58
N ASP A 340 -13.23 -3.04 -5.43
CA ASP A 340 -13.39 -3.91 -4.26
C ASP A 340 -13.37 -3.05 -2.99
N PHE A 341 -14.40 -3.17 -2.17
CA PHE A 341 -14.47 -2.51 -0.88
C PHE A 341 -15.28 -3.33 0.12
N TRP A 342 -14.99 -3.13 1.41
CA TRP A 342 -15.72 -3.75 2.51
C TRP A 342 -16.45 -2.68 3.31
N VAL A 343 -17.66 -2.99 3.76
CA VAL A 343 -18.51 -2.11 4.55
C VAL A 343 -19.03 -2.87 5.76
N SER A 344 -19.02 -2.24 6.92
CA SER A 344 -19.68 -2.72 8.13
C SER A 344 -20.58 -1.64 8.72
N SER A 345 -21.62 -2.06 9.45
CA SER A 345 -22.47 -1.18 10.26
C SER A 345 -22.42 -1.54 11.74
N VAL A 346 -22.89 -0.63 12.58
CA VAL A 346 -23.09 -0.92 14.01
C VAL A 346 -24.14 -2.02 14.22
N PRO A 347 -23.98 -2.89 15.25
CA PRO A 347 -24.96 -3.93 15.56
C PRO A 347 -26.37 -3.40 15.81
N ALA A 348 -27.36 -4.28 15.66
CA ALA A 348 -28.76 -3.93 15.93
C ALA A 348 -28.95 -3.40 17.37
N GLY A 349 -29.73 -2.33 17.51
CA GLY A 349 -29.97 -1.68 18.81
C GLY A 349 -28.81 -0.83 19.35
N ALA A 350 -27.65 -0.80 18.69
CA ALA A 350 -26.58 0.12 19.05
C ALA A 350 -26.90 1.55 18.59
N ASN A 351 -26.53 2.54 19.41
CA ASN A 351 -26.57 3.95 19.04
C ASN A 351 -25.28 4.31 18.29
N SER A 352 -25.40 4.89 17.10
CA SER A 352 -24.26 5.44 16.37
C SER A 352 -23.55 6.49 17.23
N PRO A 353 -22.22 6.51 17.27
CA PRO A 353 -21.31 5.84 16.32
C PRO A 353 -20.85 4.43 16.72
N ALA A 354 -21.05 4.01 17.98
CA ALA A 354 -20.62 2.73 18.55
C ALA A 354 -19.21 2.24 18.10
N TRP A 355 -18.20 3.12 18.17
CA TRP A 355 -16.83 2.86 17.71
C TRP A 355 -16.23 1.50 18.09
N PRO A 356 -16.34 1.02 19.35
CA PRO A 356 -15.76 -0.28 19.72
C PRO A 356 -16.29 -1.44 18.89
N SER A 357 -17.57 -1.39 18.48
CA SER A 357 -18.17 -2.43 17.65
C SER A 357 -17.66 -2.38 16.21
N LEU A 358 -17.45 -1.19 15.63
CA LEU A 358 -16.91 -1.03 14.28
C LEU A 358 -15.45 -1.49 14.20
N TYR A 359 -14.62 -1.10 15.17
CA TYR A 359 -13.22 -1.54 15.22
C TYR A 359 -13.08 -3.04 15.48
N ARG A 360 -13.95 -3.64 16.32
CA ARG A 360 -13.98 -5.09 16.49
C ARG A 360 -14.34 -5.79 15.19
N GLN A 361 -15.39 -5.36 14.49
CA GLN A 361 -15.79 -5.94 13.21
C GLN A 361 -14.72 -5.78 12.12
N TYR A 362 -14.01 -4.65 12.10
CA TYR A 362 -12.85 -4.47 11.24
C TYR A 362 -11.74 -5.48 11.57
N ALA A 363 -11.36 -5.62 12.85
CA ALA A 363 -10.38 -6.61 13.29
C ALA A 363 -10.82 -8.06 13.01
N ASP A 364 -12.11 -8.37 13.13
CA ASP A 364 -12.66 -9.67 12.74
C ASP A 364 -12.45 -9.94 11.25
N ALA A 365 -12.63 -8.90 10.40
CA ALA A 365 -12.51 -8.98 8.95
C ALA A 365 -11.05 -8.94 8.44
N THR A 366 -10.13 -8.28 9.15
CA THR A 366 -8.76 -8.04 8.69
C THR A 366 -7.66 -8.64 9.56
N GLY A 367 -8.00 -9.20 10.71
CA GLY A 367 -7.07 -9.80 11.67
C GLY A 367 -6.97 -9.02 12.97
N HIS A 368 -6.95 -9.76 14.08
CA HIS A 368 -6.71 -9.21 15.41
C HIS A 368 -5.21 -9.07 15.65
N ALA A 369 -4.81 -7.95 16.24
CA ALA A 369 -3.44 -7.78 16.72
C ALA A 369 -3.14 -8.84 17.79
N PRO A 370 -1.96 -9.50 17.75
CA PRO A 370 -1.55 -10.42 18.80
C PRO A 370 -1.28 -9.68 20.11
N PRO A 371 -1.26 -10.38 21.27
CA PRO A 371 -0.79 -9.80 22.51
C PRO A 371 0.62 -9.20 22.36
N LEU A 372 0.82 -7.99 22.88
CA LEU A 372 2.11 -7.33 22.86
C LEU A 372 3.06 -8.00 23.86
N ARG A 373 4.29 -8.31 23.45
CA ARG A 373 5.32 -8.89 24.33
C ARG A 373 5.72 -7.89 25.42
N GLU A 374 5.98 -8.35 26.64
CA GLU A 374 6.38 -7.48 27.76
C GLU A 374 7.59 -6.59 27.43
N ALA A 375 8.62 -7.14 26.80
CA ALA A 375 9.80 -6.38 26.40
C ALA A 375 9.47 -5.21 25.46
N ALA A 376 8.41 -5.32 24.65
CA ALA A 376 7.97 -4.26 23.75
C ALA A 376 7.23 -3.11 24.47
N MET A 377 6.74 -3.34 25.69
CA MET A 377 6.04 -2.32 26.49
C MET A 377 7.00 -1.41 27.29
N GLY A 378 8.28 -1.78 27.40
CA GLY A 378 9.28 -1.03 28.15
C GLY A 378 9.95 0.09 27.35
N PHE A 379 11.11 0.56 27.84
CA PHE A 379 11.91 1.59 27.18
C PHE A 379 12.80 0.99 26.07
N TRP A 380 12.79 1.59 24.89
CA TRP A 380 13.60 1.16 23.74
C TRP A 380 14.77 2.11 23.55
N GLN A 381 16.00 1.61 23.69
CA GLN A 381 17.20 2.38 23.39
C GLN A 381 17.63 2.15 21.94
N SER A 382 17.54 3.21 21.13
CA SER A 382 18.03 3.25 19.76
C SER A 382 18.85 4.52 19.49
N ARG A 383 19.65 4.51 18.42
CA ARG A 383 20.38 5.65 17.85
C ARG A 383 20.79 5.25 16.44
N ASN A 384 20.94 6.24 15.55
CA ASN A 384 21.73 6.12 14.33
C ASN A 384 23.21 6.52 14.57
N ARG A 385 24.17 5.61 14.74
CA ARG A 385 24.05 4.16 14.94
C ARG A 385 25.09 3.60 15.90
N TYR A 386 24.78 2.51 16.60
CA TYR A 386 25.80 1.70 17.28
C TYR A 386 26.52 0.88 16.21
N LYS A 387 27.82 1.13 16.00
CA LYS A 387 28.56 0.62 14.84
C LYS A 387 29.20 -0.77 15.04
N SER A 388 29.21 -1.30 16.26
CA SER A 388 29.86 -2.58 16.57
C SER A 388 29.32 -3.19 17.86
N SER A 389 29.60 -4.49 18.07
CA SER A 389 29.29 -5.18 19.33
C SER A 389 29.87 -4.48 20.55
N GLY A 390 31.11 -3.98 20.46
CA GLY A 390 31.78 -3.29 21.57
C GLY A 390 31.06 -2.00 21.99
N ILE A 391 30.58 -1.21 21.04
CA ILE A 391 29.80 0.00 21.32
C ILE A 391 28.46 -0.38 21.99
N ALA A 392 27.74 -1.35 21.44
CA ALA A 392 26.46 -1.79 21.97
C ALA A 392 26.58 -2.36 23.40
N LEU A 393 27.58 -3.21 23.64
CA LEU A 393 27.87 -3.74 24.98
C LEU A 393 28.33 -2.65 25.95
N GLY A 394 29.08 -1.65 25.48
CA GLY A 394 29.45 -0.48 26.29
C GLY A 394 28.23 0.34 26.72
N VAL A 395 27.25 0.53 25.83
CA VAL A 395 25.97 1.18 26.15
C VAL A 395 25.19 0.34 27.18
N ALA A 396 25.11 -0.99 26.97
CA ALA A 396 24.45 -1.88 27.91
C ALA A 396 25.11 -1.83 29.31
N ALA A 397 26.44 -1.86 29.38
CA ALA A 397 27.19 -1.73 30.64
C ALA A 397 26.89 -0.40 31.35
N LYS A 398 26.78 0.71 30.60
CA LYS A 398 26.43 2.02 31.17
C LYS A 398 25.01 2.07 31.72
N TYR A 399 24.05 1.35 31.10
CA TYR A 399 22.71 1.19 31.65
C TYR A 399 22.67 0.26 32.86
N ALA A 400 23.54 -0.75 32.93
CA ALA A 400 23.66 -1.63 34.09
C ALA A 400 24.06 -0.87 35.36
N GLU A 401 24.88 0.19 35.23
CA GLU A 401 25.24 1.13 36.30
C GLU A 401 24.05 2.00 36.78
N ARG A 402 22.93 2.04 36.04
CA ARG A 402 21.75 2.85 36.37
C ARG A 402 20.68 2.04 37.12
N PRO A 403 19.75 2.71 37.82
CA PRO A 403 18.58 2.05 38.40
C PRO A 403 17.79 1.24 37.36
N ALA A 404 17.23 0.11 37.76
CA ALA A 404 16.50 -0.80 36.88
C ALA A 404 15.35 -0.11 36.09
N ALA A 405 14.70 0.89 36.70
CA ALA A 405 13.57 1.62 36.12
C ALA A 405 13.91 2.39 34.82
N VAL A 406 15.20 2.65 34.54
CA VAL A 406 15.63 3.35 33.32
C VAL A 406 16.43 2.46 32.38
N ARG A 407 16.50 1.15 32.65
CA ARG A 407 17.17 0.20 31.75
C ARG A 407 16.25 -0.11 30.57
N PRO A 408 16.78 -0.11 29.34
CA PRO A 408 15.96 -0.42 28.20
C PRO A 408 15.58 -1.90 28.20
N SER A 409 14.36 -2.20 27.81
CA SER A 409 13.88 -3.56 27.54
C SER A 409 14.25 -4.02 26.13
N VAL A 410 14.55 -3.08 25.23
CA VAL A 410 15.03 -3.34 23.86
C VAL A 410 16.26 -2.46 23.57
N LEU A 411 17.33 -3.06 23.07
CA LEU A 411 18.50 -2.35 22.52
C LEU A 411 18.55 -2.57 21.01
N VAL A 412 18.66 -1.49 20.24
CA VAL A 412 18.51 -1.52 18.77
C VAL A 412 19.84 -1.30 18.07
N ILE A 413 20.19 -2.19 17.15
CA ILE A 413 21.26 -2.02 16.17
C ILE A 413 20.65 -1.53 14.86
N ASP A 414 20.95 -0.28 14.51
CA ASP A 414 20.41 0.42 13.34
C ASP A 414 21.01 -0.11 12.00
N TYR A 415 20.56 0.47 10.87
CA TYR A 415 20.95 0.15 9.50
C TYR A 415 22.48 0.24 9.23
N LYS A 416 22.91 -0.18 8.04
CA LYS A 416 24.34 -0.33 7.66
C LYS A 416 25.14 -1.18 8.65
N ASN A 417 24.49 -2.18 9.26
CA ASN A 417 25.11 -3.20 10.10
C ASN A 417 25.67 -4.38 9.28
N GLN A 418 25.33 -4.43 7.99
CA GLN A 418 25.74 -5.43 7.01
C GLN A 418 26.92 -4.90 6.17
N ARG A 419 27.62 -5.79 5.44
CA ARG A 419 28.70 -5.37 4.53
C ARG A 419 28.16 -4.71 3.27
N HIS A 420 27.15 -5.31 2.66
CA HIS A 420 26.36 -4.74 1.58
C HIS A 420 24.87 -4.83 1.91
N ASP A 421 24.08 -3.86 1.44
CA ASP A 421 22.62 -3.95 1.58
C ASP A 421 22.10 -5.13 0.76
N GLY A 422 21.36 -6.02 1.42
CA GLY A 422 20.89 -7.28 0.86
C GLY A 422 21.76 -8.50 1.18
N ASP A 423 22.85 -8.36 1.97
CA ASP A 423 23.56 -9.53 2.48
C ASP A 423 22.70 -10.31 3.51
N PHE A 424 21.75 -9.64 4.16
CA PHE A 424 20.95 -10.16 5.27
C PHE A 424 21.81 -10.83 6.36
N ALA A 425 22.97 -10.26 6.65
CA ALA A 425 23.91 -10.76 7.66
C ALA A 425 24.73 -9.58 8.24
N PRO A 426 24.97 -9.52 9.56
CA PRO A 426 25.82 -8.47 10.12
C PRO A 426 27.27 -8.64 9.66
N ASP A 427 27.98 -7.54 9.42
CA ASP A 427 29.39 -7.61 9.03
C ASP A 427 30.22 -8.18 10.20
N PRO A 428 30.88 -9.34 10.04
CA PRO A 428 31.63 -9.98 11.12
C PRO A 428 32.81 -9.13 11.62
N ALA A 429 33.29 -8.15 10.84
CA ALA A 429 34.31 -7.21 11.31
C ALA A 429 33.79 -6.29 12.43
N CYS A 430 32.50 -5.96 12.41
CA CYS A 430 31.84 -5.11 13.40
C CYS A 430 31.08 -5.93 14.46
N TYR A 431 30.53 -7.07 14.05
CA TYR A 431 29.68 -7.96 14.84
C TYR A 431 30.16 -9.42 14.75
N PRO A 432 31.32 -9.75 15.36
CA PRO A 432 31.98 -11.05 15.17
C PRO A 432 31.16 -12.25 15.67
N SER A 433 30.23 -12.03 16.61
CA SER A 433 29.26 -13.04 17.04
C SER A 433 27.97 -12.36 17.49
N VAL A 434 26.90 -12.59 16.73
CA VAL A 434 25.54 -12.10 17.06
C VAL A 434 25.07 -12.72 18.37
N ARG A 435 25.36 -14.00 18.61
CA ARG A 435 25.04 -14.70 19.86
C ARG A 435 25.75 -14.10 21.06
N ALA A 436 27.07 -13.89 20.97
CA ALA A 436 27.80 -13.27 22.08
C ALA A 436 27.30 -11.84 22.37
N LEU A 437 26.92 -11.08 21.34
CA LEU A 437 26.32 -9.76 21.52
C LEU A 437 24.96 -9.85 22.22
N SER A 438 24.05 -10.71 21.75
CA SER A 438 22.73 -10.89 22.35
C SER A 438 22.83 -11.36 23.81
N ASP A 439 23.67 -12.36 24.08
CA ASP A 439 23.88 -12.89 25.41
C ASP A 439 24.51 -11.85 26.34
N GLY A 440 25.47 -11.05 25.86
CA GLY A 440 26.08 -9.97 26.63
C GLY A 440 25.10 -8.85 26.97
N VAL A 441 24.24 -8.44 26.04
CA VAL A 441 23.19 -7.44 26.28
C VAL A 441 22.17 -7.96 27.29
N ARG A 442 21.74 -9.22 27.14
CA ARG A 442 20.83 -9.88 28.08
C ARG A 442 21.44 -10.00 29.48
N ALA A 443 22.71 -10.38 29.58
CA ALA A 443 23.40 -10.49 30.87
C ALA A 443 23.55 -9.13 31.58
N ALA A 444 23.85 -8.07 30.83
CA ALA A 444 24.09 -6.74 31.41
C ALA A 444 22.80 -6.05 31.90
N ILE A 445 21.72 -6.12 31.11
CA ILE A 445 20.52 -5.29 31.33
C ILE A 445 19.19 -6.02 31.11
N ASN A 446 19.22 -7.33 30.83
CA ASN A 446 18.04 -8.15 30.51
C ASN A 446 17.21 -7.59 29.34
N ALA A 447 17.86 -6.98 28.35
CA ALA A 447 17.20 -6.42 27.18
C ALA A 447 17.13 -7.42 26.01
N THR A 448 16.08 -7.29 25.21
CA THR A 448 16.01 -7.92 23.89
C THR A 448 16.88 -7.13 22.90
N LEU A 449 17.69 -7.83 22.11
CA LEU A 449 18.42 -7.22 21.01
C LEU A 449 17.55 -7.18 19.75
N MET A 450 17.52 -6.03 19.07
CA MET A 450 16.86 -5.82 17.78
C MET A 450 17.89 -5.39 16.72
N PHE A 451 17.74 -5.87 15.49
CA PHE A 451 18.50 -5.40 14.32
C PHE A 451 17.58 -4.75 13.28
N SER A 452 18.09 -3.74 12.59
CA SER A 452 17.45 -3.10 11.42
C SER A 452 17.74 -3.86 10.13
N PHE A 453 16.71 -3.94 9.28
CA PHE A 453 16.68 -4.59 7.99
C PHE A 453 16.06 -3.66 6.97
N TRP A 454 16.82 -3.38 5.91
CA TRP A 454 16.34 -2.69 4.72
C TRP A 454 15.97 -3.73 3.65
N PRO A 455 14.97 -3.44 2.81
CA PRO A 455 14.52 -4.34 1.74
C PRO A 455 15.46 -4.36 0.52
N GLU A 456 16.36 -3.38 0.43
CA GLU A 456 17.26 -3.16 -0.70
C GLU A 456 18.26 -4.31 -0.86
N VAL A 457 18.52 -4.67 -2.13
CA VAL A 457 19.50 -5.69 -2.49
C VAL A 457 20.42 -5.17 -3.59
N LEU A 458 21.64 -4.81 -3.21
CA LEU A 458 22.67 -4.34 -4.13
C LEU A 458 23.27 -5.49 -4.93
N SER A 459 23.74 -5.20 -6.15
CA SER A 459 24.36 -6.21 -7.03
C SER A 459 25.58 -6.91 -6.44
N GLN A 460 26.25 -6.26 -5.47
CA GLN A 460 27.41 -6.75 -4.76
C GLN A 460 27.04 -7.65 -3.56
N ALA A 461 25.77 -7.67 -3.17
CA ALA A 461 25.32 -8.47 -2.05
C ALA A 461 25.41 -9.97 -2.37
N THR A 462 25.79 -10.74 -1.36
CA THR A 462 25.93 -12.20 -1.43
C THR A 462 24.62 -12.87 -1.87
N GLU A 463 23.49 -12.32 -1.43
CA GLU A 463 22.17 -12.88 -1.70
C GLU A 463 21.52 -12.36 -2.99
N TYR A 464 22.17 -11.45 -3.74
CA TYR A 464 21.60 -10.90 -4.97
C TYR A 464 21.26 -11.99 -5.99
N ALA A 465 22.22 -12.85 -6.34
CA ALA A 465 22.01 -13.90 -7.33
C ALA A 465 20.99 -14.96 -6.86
N PRO A 466 21.06 -15.51 -5.63
CA PRO A 466 20.04 -16.43 -5.11
C PRO A 466 18.62 -15.87 -5.12
N LEU A 467 18.43 -14.60 -4.75
CA LEU A 467 17.13 -13.93 -4.75
C LEU A 467 16.64 -13.68 -6.18
N GLN A 468 17.52 -13.21 -7.07
CA GLN A 468 17.19 -12.97 -8.48
C GLN A 468 16.76 -14.26 -9.20
N GLN A 469 17.46 -15.38 -8.96
CA GLN A 469 17.13 -16.68 -9.55
C GLN A 469 15.77 -17.22 -9.11
N ARG A 470 15.32 -16.85 -7.91
CA ARG A 470 14.00 -17.21 -7.36
C ARG A 470 12.89 -16.26 -7.77
N GLY A 471 13.21 -15.18 -8.50
CA GLY A 471 12.24 -14.13 -8.83
C GLY A 471 11.80 -13.32 -7.59
N CYS A 472 12.63 -13.28 -6.54
CA CYS A 472 12.32 -12.58 -5.30
C CYS A 472 12.80 -11.13 -5.27
N LEU A 473 13.29 -10.62 -6.40
CA LEU A 473 13.69 -9.23 -6.53
C LEU A 473 12.72 -8.50 -7.46
N ILE A 474 12.22 -7.36 -6.99
CA ILE A 474 11.40 -6.43 -7.76
C ILE A 474 12.19 -5.17 -8.08
N ASN A 475 11.90 -4.60 -9.24
CA ASN A 475 12.46 -3.32 -9.62
C ASN A 475 11.76 -2.23 -8.83
N ALA A 476 12.53 -1.43 -8.09
CA ALA A 476 12.06 -0.11 -7.71
C ALA A 476 12.05 0.75 -8.99
N ASP A 477 11.00 1.53 -9.19
CA ASP A 477 10.97 2.61 -10.18
C ASP A 477 12.18 3.59 -10.00
N LEU A 478 12.85 3.54 -8.84
CA LEU A 478 14.04 4.31 -8.47
C LEU A 478 15.39 3.64 -8.80
N GLY A 479 15.41 2.66 -9.70
CA GLY A 479 16.66 2.22 -10.35
C GLY A 479 17.49 1.15 -9.62
N GLY A 480 16.92 0.45 -8.65
CA GLY A 480 17.54 -0.72 -8.01
C GLY A 480 16.56 -1.83 -7.68
N ARG A 481 17.02 -2.81 -6.87
CA ARG A 481 16.25 -4.00 -6.52
C ARG A 481 15.88 -3.99 -5.05
N ALA A 482 14.66 -4.39 -4.75
CA ALA A 482 14.20 -4.70 -3.41
C ALA A 482 13.67 -6.13 -3.37
N VAL A 483 13.60 -6.72 -2.18
CA VAL A 483 12.89 -7.98 -1.98
C VAL A 483 11.40 -7.83 -2.33
N ASP A 484 10.81 -8.89 -2.88
CA ASP A 484 9.37 -8.98 -3.11
C ASP A 484 8.66 -9.74 -1.98
N PRO A 485 8.16 -9.06 -0.93
CA PRO A 485 7.39 -9.66 0.13
C PRO A 485 6.00 -10.07 -0.35
N THR A 486 5.55 -9.69 -1.55
CA THR A 486 4.22 -10.10 -2.05
C THR A 486 4.14 -11.58 -2.39
N VAL A 487 5.30 -12.23 -2.57
CA VAL A 487 5.42 -13.66 -2.87
C VAL A 487 5.67 -14.45 -1.57
N PRO A 488 4.76 -15.38 -1.18
CA PRO A 488 4.92 -16.21 0.01
C PRO A 488 6.26 -16.98 0.06
N GLU A 489 6.69 -17.56 -1.05
CA GLU A 489 7.97 -18.29 -1.11
C GLU A 489 9.17 -17.38 -0.80
N CYS A 490 9.16 -16.13 -1.28
CA CYS A 490 10.22 -15.16 -1.03
C CYS A 490 10.28 -14.76 0.44
N ARG A 491 9.11 -14.52 1.08
CA ARG A 491 9.04 -14.28 2.53
C ARG A 491 9.58 -15.47 3.32
N ARG A 492 9.22 -16.70 2.92
CA ARG A 492 9.68 -17.94 3.56
C ARG A 492 11.20 -18.10 3.43
N TYR A 493 11.75 -17.93 2.22
CA TYR A 493 13.18 -18.03 1.98
C TYR A 493 13.97 -16.99 2.78
N LEU A 494 13.52 -15.73 2.77
CA LEU A 494 14.14 -14.66 3.56
C LEU A 494 14.16 -15.02 5.06
N TRP A 495 13.05 -15.52 5.60
CA TRP A 495 12.97 -15.94 6.98
C TRP A 495 13.83 -17.17 7.28
N GLU A 496 13.56 -18.30 6.65
CA GLU A 496 14.13 -19.60 7.02
C GLU A 496 15.61 -19.74 6.65
N ALA A 497 16.01 -19.24 5.48
CA ALA A 497 17.37 -19.43 4.99
C ALA A 497 18.32 -18.31 5.45
N LEU A 498 17.80 -17.09 5.67
CA LEU A 498 18.62 -15.92 5.94
C LEU A 498 18.43 -15.43 7.38
N LEU A 499 17.27 -14.86 7.70
CA LEU A 499 17.06 -14.13 8.96
C LEU A 499 17.07 -15.04 10.20
N LYS A 500 16.42 -16.20 10.13
CA LYS A 500 16.29 -17.13 11.25
C LYS A 500 17.65 -17.67 11.71
N PRO A 501 18.48 -18.32 10.87
CA PRO A 501 19.77 -18.86 11.31
C PRO A 501 20.80 -17.78 11.69
N ARG A 502 20.75 -16.61 11.04
CA ARG A 502 21.74 -15.52 11.22
C ARG A 502 21.43 -14.61 12.42
N TYR A 503 20.16 -14.48 12.80
CA TYR A 503 19.72 -13.61 13.88
C TYR A 503 18.89 -14.35 14.94
N PHE A 504 17.77 -14.96 14.53
CA PHE A 504 16.81 -15.53 15.49
C PHE A 504 17.42 -16.65 16.33
N ASP A 505 18.03 -17.63 15.68
CA ASP A 505 18.73 -18.75 16.31
C ASP A 505 20.00 -18.30 17.05
N GLN A 506 20.43 -17.05 16.87
CA GLN A 506 21.52 -16.39 17.60
C GLN A 506 21.00 -15.54 18.78
N GLY A 507 19.72 -15.63 19.13
CA GLY A 507 19.13 -14.97 20.30
C GLY A 507 18.61 -13.55 20.05
N VAL A 508 18.59 -13.07 18.80
CA VAL A 508 17.84 -11.86 18.41
C VAL A 508 16.37 -12.25 18.31
N SER A 509 15.45 -11.47 18.86
CA SER A 509 14.01 -11.80 18.77
C SER A 509 13.13 -10.61 18.40
N ALA A 510 13.73 -9.53 17.91
CA ALA A 510 13.06 -8.37 17.39
C ALA A 510 13.76 -7.90 16.11
N PHE A 511 12.97 -7.45 15.13
CA PHE A 511 13.43 -7.05 13.80
C PHE A 511 12.81 -5.69 13.50
N TRP A 512 13.64 -4.69 13.21
CA TRP A 512 13.18 -3.41 12.69
C TRP A 512 13.17 -3.51 11.17
N LEU A 513 11.97 -3.67 10.62
CA LEU A 513 11.73 -3.63 9.17
C LEU A 513 11.60 -2.16 8.79
N ASP A 514 12.65 -1.62 8.19
CA ASP A 514 12.79 -0.21 7.86
C ASP A 514 12.69 0.00 6.34
N GLU A 515 12.41 1.23 5.90
CA GLU A 515 12.23 1.57 4.47
C GLU A 515 11.15 0.69 3.80
N THR A 516 10.06 0.42 4.54
CA THR A 516 8.98 -0.45 4.08
C THR A 516 7.92 0.28 3.26
N ASP A 517 8.13 1.52 2.84
CA ASP A 517 7.19 2.29 2.02
C ASP A 517 7.52 2.31 0.51
N GLY A 518 8.74 1.94 0.13
CA GLY A 518 9.16 1.85 -1.26
C GLY A 518 9.96 3.01 -1.80
N GLU A 519 10.62 3.74 -0.91
CA GLU A 519 11.54 4.87 -1.11
C GLU A 519 12.69 4.65 -2.13
N GLY A 520 12.86 3.43 -2.64
CA GLY A 520 13.86 3.11 -3.66
C GLY A 520 15.31 3.14 -3.19
N THR A 521 16.19 2.66 -4.06
CA THR A 521 17.60 2.34 -3.76
C THR A 521 18.57 3.53 -3.91
N GLY A 522 18.03 4.74 -4.11
CA GLY A 522 18.81 5.94 -4.43
C GLY A 522 19.22 6.79 -3.23
N GLY A 523 18.78 6.44 -2.01
CA GLY A 523 19.13 7.16 -0.79
C GLY A 523 18.61 8.61 -0.71
N GLY A 524 17.48 8.93 -1.35
CA GLY A 524 16.89 10.27 -1.31
C GLY A 524 15.55 10.41 -2.03
N GLY A 525 14.69 9.39 -2.01
CA GLY A 525 13.51 9.32 -2.87
C GLY A 525 12.18 9.58 -2.17
N ASP A 526 11.87 10.83 -1.80
CA ASP A 526 10.50 11.30 -1.49
C ASP A 526 9.58 11.31 -2.74
N GLY A 527 9.73 10.31 -3.62
CA GLY A 527 9.10 10.29 -4.94
C GLY A 527 7.77 9.52 -4.95
N ASP A 528 6.91 9.87 -5.91
CA ASP A 528 5.62 9.23 -6.21
C ASP A 528 5.76 7.82 -6.84
N TYR A 529 6.87 7.16 -6.58
CA TYR A 529 7.27 5.91 -7.20
C TYR A 529 6.97 4.74 -6.27
N GLY A 530 6.76 3.56 -6.82
CA GLY A 530 6.51 2.37 -6.01
C GLY A 530 6.95 1.14 -6.77
N TYR A 531 6.63 -0.03 -6.24
CA TYR A 531 7.21 -1.26 -6.76
C TYR A 531 6.34 -1.88 -7.84
N ASN A 532 6.99 -2.36 -8.90
CA ASN A 532 6.36 -3.37 -9.72
C ASN A 532 6.20 -4.62 -8.85
N SER A 533 4.98 -5.13 -8.72
CA SER A 533 4.74 -6.35 -7.95
C SER A 533 4.77 -7.56 -8.87
N SER A 534 4.96 -8.75 -8.31
CA SER A 534 4.74 -9.99 -9.05
C SER A 534 3.30 -10.15 -9.59
N PHE A 535 2.32 -9.32 -9.16
CA PHE A 535 0.93 -9.34 -9.63
C PHE A 535 0.64 -8.36 -10.76
N GLY A 536 1.53 -7.39 -11.01
CA GLY A 536 1.39 -6.40 -12.07
C GLY A 536 1.91 -5.01 -11.66
N PRO A 537 1.55 -3.97 -12.45
CA PRO A 537 2.19 -2.67 -12.36
C PRO A 537 1.95 -1.98 -11.01
N PRO A 538 2.86 -1.07 -10.59
CA PRO A 538 2.75 -0.35 -9.32
C PRO A 538 1.39 0.35 -9.14
N ALA A 539 0.89 0.96 -10.22
CA ALA A 539 -0.41 1.65 -10.23
C ALA A 539 -1.58 0.79 -9.74
N ALA A 540 -1.51 -0.54 -9.93
CA ALA A 540 -2.57 -1.46 -9.55
C ALA A 540 -2.31 -2.17 -8.22
N TYR A 541 -1.05 -2.33 -7.81
CA TYR A 541 -0.70 -3.27 -6.72
C TYR A 541 0.43 -2.83 -5.78
N SER A 542 0.97 -1.61 -5.90
CA SER A 542 2.15 -1.20 -5.11
C SER A 542 1.92 -1.23 -3.59
N ASN A 543 0.72 -0.93 -3.10
CA ASN A 543 0.46 -0.89 -1.67
C ASN A 543 0.46 -2.30 -1.03
N LEU A 544 0.32 -3.39 -1.82
CA LEU A 544 0.50 -4.77 -1.33
C LEU A 544 1.87 -5.01 -0.71
N TRP A 545 2.88 -4.27 -1.15
CA TRP A 545 4.24 -4.48 -0.69
C TRP A 545 4.35 -4.33 0.84
N VAL A 546 3.60 -3.39 1.41
CA VAL A 546 3.54 -3.09 2.86
C VAL A 546 2.41 -3.84 3.54
N ASP A 547 1.29 -4.02 2.83
CA ASP A 547 0.05 -4.60 3.35
C ASP A 547 0.02 -6.14 3.27
N THR A 548 1.13 -6.80 2.95
CA THR A 548 1.16 -8.25 2.81
C THR A 548 1.12 -8.95 4.17
N PRO A 549 0.11 -9.82 4.42
CA PRO A 549 0.01 -10.48 5.70
C PRO A 549 1.23 -11.38 5.96
N PRO A 550 1.78 -11.36 7.19
CA PRO A 550 2.90 -12.20 7.56
C PRO A 550 2.53 -13.68 7.38
N LEU A 551 3.49 -14.53 7.03
CA LEU A 551 3.34 -15.99 6.96
C LEU A 551 3.22 -16.67 8.33
N LEU A 552 2.78 -15.95 9.35
CA LEU A 552 2.76 -16.44 10.72
C LEU A 552 1.41 -17.01 11.20
N PRO A 553 0.49 -17.59 10.39
CA PRO A 553 -0.57 -18.40 10.98
C PRO A 553 -0.03 -19.63 11.72
N GLU A 554 1.03 -20.28 11.21
CA GLU A 554 1.50 -21.57 11.75
C GLU A 554 2.48 -21.46 12.92
N LEU A 555 3.21 -20.35 13.06
CA LEU A 555 4.14 -20.16 14.19
C LEU A 555 3.47 -19.55 15.44
N ALA A 556 2.30 -18.93 15.29
CA ALA A 556 1.59 -18.31 16.41
C ALA A 556 0.82 -19.33 17.28
N SER A 557 0.45 -20.49 16.71
CA SER A 557 -0.36 -21.50 17.39
C SER A 557 0.45 -22.45 18.29
N ASP A 558 1.71 -22.75 17.96
CA ASP A 558 2.43 -23.84 18.63
C ASP A 558 3.41 -23.43 19.74
N HIS A 559 3.78 -22.15 19.88
CA HIS A 559 4.87 -21.76 20.81
C HIS A 559 4.53 -20.70 21.86
N CYS A 560 3.29 -20.19 21.91
CA CYS A 560 2.87 -19.31 23.01
C CYS A 560 2.44 -20.05 24.29
N CYS A 561 2.36 -21.39 24.26
CA CYS A 561 1.91 -22.23 25.38
C CYS A 561 2.87 -23.37 25.73
N SER A 562 4.20 -23.19 25.63
CA SER A 562 5.12 -24.10 26.34
C SER A 562 5.47 -23.51 27.70
N SER A 563 4.81 -24.04 28.72
CA SER A 563 5.05 -23.73 30.12
C SER A 563 6.49 -24.06 30.49
N SER A 564 7.27 -23.05 30.87
CA SER A 564 8.44 -23.26 31.72
C SER A 564 7.94 -23.72 33.10
N THR A 565 8.13 -25.00 33.38
CA THR A 565 7.93 -25.59 34.69
C THR A 565 8.94 -24.97 35.68
N HIS A 566 8.46 -24.19 36.64
CA HIS A 566 9.11 -24.02 37.94
C HIS A 566 8.13 -24.44 39.06
N PRO A 567 8.64 -25.05 40.15
CA PRO A 567 7.84 -25.89 41.01
C PRO A 567 7.10 -25.10 42.13
N HIS A 568 5.87 -25.53 42.36
CA HIS A 568 5.11 -25.47 43.61
C HIS A 568 4.91 -24.11 44.31
N LEU A 569 3.69 -23.59 44.17
CA LEU A 569 2.97 -22.95 45.28
C LEU A 569 1.49 -23.37 45.18
N HIS A 570 1.08 -24.24 46.10
CA HIS A 570 -0.31 -24.63 46.30
C HIS A 570 -1.14 -23.43 46.78
N ALA A 571 -2.22 -23.12 46.08
CA ALA A 571 -3.32 -22.33 46.63
C ALA A 571 -4.62 -23.09 46.41
N HIS A 572 -5.25 -23.46 47.53
CA HIS A 572 -6.52 -24.17 47.60
C HIS A 572 -7.66 -23.38 46.96
N ALA A 573 -8.43 -24.06 46.11
CA ALA A 573 -9.72 -23.59 45.64
C ALA A 573 -10.76 -23.71 46.77
N HIS A 574 -11.38 -22.58 47.14
CA HIS A 574 -12.68 -22.59 47.80
C HIS A 574 -13.70 -21.94 46.87
N THR A 575 -14.60 -22.79 46.38
CA THR A 575 -15.86 -22.48 45.74
C THR A 575 -16.81 -21.86 46.77
N HIS A 576 -17.40 -20.70 46.45
CA HIS A 576 -18.56 -20.18 47.17
C HIS A 576 -19.72 -19.95 46.20
N THR A 577 -20.69 -20.87 46.27
CA THR A 577 -22.06 -20.74 45.79
C THR A 577 -22.84 -19.77 46.69
N GLN A 578 -23.68 -18.97 46.05
CA GLN A 578 -24.59 -18.00 46.67
C GLN A 578 -25.68 -18.70 47.50
N HIS A 579 -25.94 -18.19 48.71
CA HIS A 579 -27.26 -18.30 49.35
C HIS A 579 -27.61 -17.02 50.15
N THR A 580 -28.68 -16.38 49.68
CA THR A 580 -29.78 -15.68 50.39
C THR A 580 -29.68 -15.35 51.89
N THR A 581 -29.78 -14.04 52.17
CA THR A 581 -30.57 -13.33 53.21
C THR A 581 -30.62 -13.86 54.65
N HIS A 582 -30.10 -13.06 55.60
CA HIS A 582 -30.91 -12.45 56.69
C HIS A 582 -30.16 -11.33 57.43
N THR A 583 -30.96 -10.36 57.86
CA THR A 583 -30.73 -9.17 58.69
C THR A 583 -30.06 -9.43 60.05
N HIS A 584 -29.10 -8.58 60.45
CA HIS A 584 -29.16 -7.76 61.68
C HIS A 584 -27.92 -6.84 61.85
N THR A 585 -28.22 -5.54 62.00
CA THR A 585 -27.61 -4.53 62.91
C THR A 585 -26.41 -4.95 63.78
N HIS A 586 -25.26 -4.25 63.72
CA HIS A 586 -24.92 -3.04 64.48
C HIS A 586 -23.39 -2.76 64.49
N THR A 587 -23.06 -1.46 64.36
CA THR A 587 -21.91 -0.70 64.95
C THR A 587 -20.44 -1.03 64.61
N HIS A 588 -19.74 0.05 64.15
CA HIS A 588 -18.43 0.61 64.58
C HIS A 588 -17.26 -0.37 64.82
N THR A 589 -16.02 -0.17 64.36
CA THR A 589 -15.19 1.04 64.23
C THR A 589 -13.85 0.65 63.59
N HIS A 590 -13.19 1.61 62.92
CA HIS A 590 -11.74 1.77 62.65
C HIS A 590 -10.76 0.61 62.94
N THR A 591 -10.00 0.19 61.92
CA THR A 591 -8.70 0.80 61.54
C THR A 591 -8.34 0.44 60.11
#